data_AF-A0AAX2CIB0-F1
#
_entry.id   AF-A0AAX2CIB0-F1
#
_cell.length_a   1.000
_cell.length_b   1.000
_cell.length_c   1.000
_cell.angle_alpha   90.00
_cell.angle_beta   90.00
_cell.angle_gamma   90.00
#
_symmetry.space_group_name_H-M   'P 1'
#
loop_
_entity.id
_entity.type
_entity.pdbx_description
1 polymer ?
#
loop_
_entity_poly.entity_id
_entity_poly.type
_entity_poly.pdbx_seq_one_letter_code
_entity_poly.pdbx_strand_id
1 'polypeptide(L)'
;MIDATPTYGVKRRPNKWRNYKTEVALIVNGAKGGQTTNTVDFALSKEGSPYTIWTTKWSESEYYCSKLVWQAWKKQGFDLDSNIGGTRVTDKVLLNQFVLASRNTYV
;
A
#
# COMPACT_ATOMS: atom_id res chain seq x y z
N MET A 1 2.03 -3.20 -11.52
CA MET A 1 1.44 -2.59 -10.31
C MET A 1 0.54 -3.63 -9.68
N ILE A 2 0.40 -3.63 -8.35
CA ILE A 2 -0.59 -4.45 -7.65
C ILE A 2 -1.41 -3.55 -6.73
N ASP A 3 -2.73 -3.72 -6.75
CA ASP A 3 -3.67 -2.92 -5.97
C ASP A 3 -4.91 -3.72 -5.58
N ALA A 4 -5.62 -3.23 -4.56
CA ALA A 4 -6.89 -3.76 -4.10
C ALA A 4 -8.02 -2.79 -4.47
N THR A 5 -9.02 -3.25 -5.23
CA THR A 5 -10.14 -2.39 -5.65
C THR A 5 -11.51 -3.07 -5.48
N PRO A 6 -12.60 -2.29 -5.36
CA PRO A 6 -13.95 -2.85 -5.25
C PRO A 6 -14.35 -3.76 -6.41
N THR A 7 -13.77 -3.58 -7.60
CA THR A 7 -14.18 -4.30 -8.82
C THR A 7 -13.61 -5.72 -8.89
N TYR A 8 -12.40 -5.96 -8.37
CA TYR A 8 -11.69 -7.23 -8.60
C TYR A 8 -10.83 -7.71 -7.44
N GLY A 9 -10.96 -7.13 -6.25
CA GLY A 9 -10.10 -7.53 -5.14
C GLY A 9 -8.65 -7.10 -5.37
N VAL A 10 -7.71 -7.87 -4.82
CA VAL A 10 -6.27 -7.70 -5.05
C VAL A 10 -5.89 -8.28 -6.40
N LYS A 11 -5.27 -7.48 -7.28
CA LYS A 11 -4.88 -7.95 -8.62
C LYS A 11 -3.64 -7.24 -9.17
N ARG A 12 -2.84 -7.96 -9.97
CA ARG A 12 -1.82 -7.32 -10.81
C ARG A 12 -2.44 -6.59 -11.98
N ARG A 13 -1.96 -5.38 -12.24
CA ARG A 13 -2.36 -4.57 -13.39
C ARG A 13 -1.18 -3.97 -14.14
N PRO A 14 -1.34 -3.72 -15.45
CA PRO A 14 -0.41 -2.90 -16.21
C PRO A 14 -0.16 -1.61 -15.46
N ASN A 15 1.11 -1.28 -15.30
CA ASN A 15 1.49 -0.09 -14.58
C ASN A 15 1.29 1.15 -15.47
N LYS A 16 0.19 1.87 -15.25
CA LYS A 16 -0.17 3.08 -16.00
C LYS A 16 -0.14 4.34 -15.13
N TRP A 17 0.57 4.32 -13.99
CA TRP A 17 0.55 5.45 -13.05
C TRP A 17 0.99 6.77 -13.71
N ARG A 18 1.97 6.71 -14.63
CA ARG A 18 2.47 7.85 -15.42
C ARG A 18 1.44 8.52 -16.35
N ASN A 19 0.28 7.89 -16.55
CA ASN A 19 -0.76 8.44 -17.42
C ASN A 19 -1.74 9.35 -16.66
N TYR A 20 -1.61 9.47 -15.33
CA TYR A 20 -2.46 10.34 -14.52
C TYR A 20 -1.86 11.74 -14.44
N LYS A 21 -2.71 12.77 -14.52
CA LYS A 21 -2.30 14.18 -14.44
C LYS A 21 -1.74 14.58 -13.08
N THR A 22 -2.12 13.85 -12.04
CA THR A 22 -1.68 14.05 -10.66
C THR A 22 -1.22 12.72 -10.10
N GLU A 23 0.04 12.68 -9.70
CA GLU A 23 0.68 11.47 -9.18
C GLU A 23 1.63 11.83 -8.04
N VAL A 24 1.66 10.97 -7.03
CA VAL A 24 2.61 11.07 -5.93
C VAL A 24 3.23 9.69 -5.74
N ALA A 25 4.54 9.61 -5.93
CA ALA A 25 5.32 8.43 -5.55
C ALA A 25 5.85 8.62 -4.13
N LEU A 26 5.67 7.59 -3.32
CA LEU A 26 6.07 7.55 -1.92
C LEU A 26 7.09 6.42 -1.73
N ILE A 27 8.21 6.72 -1.07
CA ILE A 27 9.25 5.73 -0.73
C ILE A 27 9.34 5.60 0.78
N VAL A 28 9.47 4.37 1.28
CA VAL A 28 9.68 4.13 2.72
C VAL A 28 11.13 4.43 3.08
N ASN A 29 11.32 5.38 3.99
CA ASN A 29 12.66 5.78 4.42
C ASN A 29 13.38 4.63 5.13
N GLY A 30 14.67 4.44 4.85
CA GLY A 30 15.47 3.38 5.48
C GLY A 30 15.18 1.96 4.97
N ALA A 31 14.27 1.78 4.00
CA ALA A 31 14.06 0.48 3.35
C ALA A 31 15.28 0.11 2.49
N LYS A 32 15.80 -1.10 2.70
CA LYS A 32 16.83 -1.72 1.86
C LYS A 32 16.18 -2.38 0.65
N GLY A 33 16.93 -2.56 -0.44
CA GLY A 33 16.43 -3.17 -1.68
C GLY A 33 15.68 -4.50 -1.48
N GLY A 34 16.18 -5.39 -0.62
CA GLY A 34 15.50 -6.65 -0.29
C GLY A 34 14.14 -6.47 0.39
N GLN A 35 13.97 -5.43 1.23
CA GLN A 35 12.70 -5.15 1.88
C GLN A 35 11.67 -4.62 0.88
N THR A 36 12.08 -3.81 -0.09
CA THR A 36 11.21 -3.36 -1.18
C THR A 36 10.70 -4.55 -2.00
N THR A 37 11.58 -5.49 -2.37
CA THR A 37 11.21 -6.72 -3.08
C THR A 37 10.23 -7.56 -2.28
N ASN A 38 10.54 -7.85 -1.01
CA ASN A 38 9.68 -8.66 -0.15
C ASN A 38 8.31 -8.03 0.11
N THR A 39 8.21 -6.69 0.15
CA THR A 39 6.93 -5.97 0.22
C THR A 39 6.09 -6.26 -1.02
N VAL A 40 6.70 -6.19 -2.21
CA VAL A 40 6.01 -6.49 -3.46
C VAL A 40 5.58 -7.96 -3.48
N ASP A 41 6.46 -8.89 -3.10
CA ASP A 41 6.16 -10.33 -3.05
C ASP A 41 5.02 -10.65 -2.10
N PHE A 42 4.97 -9.99 -0.93
CA PHE A 42 3.83 -10.12 -0.03
C PHE A 42 2.53 -9.68 -0.72
N ALA A 43 2.51 -8.50 -1.35
CA ALA A 43 1.31 -8.01 -2.02
C ALA A 43 0.88 -8.94 -3.17
N LEU A 44 1.83 -9.50 -3.91
CA LEU A 44 1.59 -10.50 -4.96
C LEU A 44 1.02 -11.80 -4.42
N SER A 45 1.43 -12.22 -3.21
CA SER A 45 0.88 -13.42 -2.57
C SER A 45 -0.60 -13.30 -2.19
N LYS A 46 -1.13 -12.08 -2.16
CA LYS A 46 -2.54 -11.79 -1.85
C LYS A 46 -3.41 -11.62 -3.08
N GLU A 47 -2.87 -11.82 -4.27
CA GLU A 47 -3.64 -11.78 -5.51
C GLU A 47 -4.84 -12.75 -5.45
N GLY A 48 -6.02 -12.26 -5.84
CA GLY A 48 -7.28 -12.98 -5.73
C GLY A 48 -8.02 -12.77 -4.40
N SER A 49 -7.39 -12.18 -3.37
CA SER A 49 -8.12 -11.86 -2.14
C SER A 49 -9.23 -10.82 -2.40
N PRO A 50 -10.43 -11.00 -1.82
CA PRO A 50 -11.57 -10.11 -2.01
C PRO A 50 -11.31 -8.71 -1.45
N TYR A 51 -12.01 -7.72 -2.03
CA TYR A 51 -12.00 -6.36 -1.54
C TYR A 51 -13.10 -6.14 -0.51
N THR A 52 -12.77 -5.52 0.62
CA THR A 52 -13.77 -4.94 1.54
C THR A 52 -13.15 -3.89 2.45
N ILE A 53 -13.88 -2.81 2.71
CA ILE A 53 -13.49 -1.81 3.72
C ILE A 53 -13.85 -2.26 5.14
N TRP A 54 -14.69 -3.28 5.31
CA TRP A 54 -15.21 -3.75 6.60
C TRP A 54 -14.28 -4.75 7.31
N THR A 55 -13.14 -5.07 6.69
CA THR A 55 -12.14 -5.97 7.27
C THR A 55 -11.33 -5.27 8.37
N THR A 56 -10.86 -6.04 9.35
CA THR A 56 -9.92 -5.53 10.36
C THR A 56 -8.53 -5.35 9.75
N LYS A 57 -7.71 -4.47 10.30
CA LYS A 57 -6.33 -4.31 9.81
C LYS A 57 -5.49 -5.59 9.92
N TRP A 58 -5.81 -6.50 10.85
CA TRP A 58 -5.02 -7.72 11.10
C TRP A 58 -5.43 -8.92 10.25
N SER A 59 -6.66 -8.96 9.74
CA SER A 59 -7.10 -10.06 8.86
C SER A 59 -6.22 -10.11 7.60
N GLU A 60 -5.87 -11.29 7.11
CA GLU A 60 -5.16 -11.47 5.83
C GLU A 60 -6.06 -12.09 4.75
N SER A 61 -7.37 -12.21 4.99
CA SER A 61 -8.33 -12.83 4.05
C SER A 61 -8.92 -11.84 3.06
N GLU A 62 -9.00 -10.56 3.42
CA GLU A 62 -9.66 -9.52 2.61
C GLU A 62 -8.90 -8.21 2.72
N TYR A 63 -8.98 -7.37 1.69
CA TYR A 63 -8.14 -6.18 1.59
C TYR A 63 -8.92 -4.94 1.14
N TYR A 64 -8.47 -3.78 1.59
CA TYR A 64 -8.68 -2.51 0.88
C TYR A 64 -7.32 -1.91 0.53
N CYS A 65 -7.32 -0.89 -0.32
CA CYS A 65 -6.12 -0.30 -0.92
C CYS A 65 -5.00 -0.02 0.10
N SER A 66 -5.29 0.76 1.14
CA SER A 66 -4.31 1.12 2.17
C SER A 66 -3.90 -0.02 3.09
N LYS A 67 -4.80 -0.97 3.38
CA LYS A 67 -4.46 -2.15 4.20
C LYS A 67 -3.45 -3.06 3.52
N LEU A 68 -3.60 -3.30 2.22
CA LEU A 68 -2.67 -4.14 1.45
C LEU A 68 -1.26 -3.57 1.54
N VAL A 69 -1.12 -2.26 1.29
CA VAL A 69 0.17 -1.56 1.35
C VAL A 69 0.75 -1.58 2.76
N TRP A 70 -0.06 -1.30 3.79
CA TRP A 70 0.41 -1.31 5.16
C TRP A 70 0.88 -2.69 5.62
N GLN A 71 0.09 -3.75 5.39
CA GLN A 71 0.49 -5.10 5.78
C GLN A 71 1.77 -5.54 5.08
N ALA A 72 1.92 -5.22 3.80
CA ALA A 72 3.13 -5.54 3.04
C ALA A 72 4.39 -4.96 3.68
N TRP A 73 4.35 -3.68 4.04
CA TRP A 73 5.46 -3.00 4.71
C TRP A 73 5.64 -3.42 6.17
N LYS A 74 4.54 -3.67 6.89
CA LYS A 74 4.57 -4.09 8.29
C LYS A 74 5.29 -5.43 8.45
N LYS A 75 5.11 -6.36 7.51
CA LYS A 75 5.84 -7.64 7.47
C LYS A 75 7.36 -7.46 7.26
N GLN A 76 7.79 -6.34 6.67
CA GLN A 76 9.21 -6.01 6.48
C GLN A 76 9.81 -5.17 7.62
N GLY A 77 9.04 -4.95 8.69
CA GLY A 77 9.46 -4.19 9.87
C GLY A 77 9.12 -2.70 9.85
N PHE A 78 8.41 -2.22 8.82
CA PHE A 78 8.02 -0.81 8.71
C PHE A 78 6.55 -0.64 9.09
N ASP A 79 6.30 -0.04 10.25
CA ASP A 79 4.94 0.32 10.64
C ASP A 79 4.57 1.70 10.08
N LEU A 80 3.80 1.70 9.01
CA LEU A 80 3.34 2.92 8.36
C LEU A 80 2.06 3.49 8.99
N ASP A 81 1.45 2.76 9.93
CA ASP A 81 0.24 3.19 10.63
C ASP A 81 0.62 3.99 11.88
N SER A 82 0.55 5.32 11.80
CA SER A 82 0.82 6.18 12.96
C SER A 82 -0.31 6.17 14.01
N ASN A 83 -1.45 5.53 13.73
CA ASN A 83 -2.56 5.38 14.68
C ASN A 83 -2.41 4.08 15.48
N ILE A 84 -1.59 4.15 16.53
CA ILE A 84 -1.48 3.09 17.55
C ILE A 84 -2.89 2.84 18.13
N GLY A 85 -3.45 1.65 17.88
CA GLY A 85 -4.75 1.22 18.41
C GLY A 85 -5.97 1.34 17.46
N GLY A 86 -5.83 1.94 16.27
CA GLY A 86 -6.92 2.00 15.29
C GLY A 86 -7.24 0.64 14.65
N THR A 87 -8.49 0.36 14.33
CA THR A 87 -8.92 -0.89 13.65
C THR A 87 -8.78 -0.84 12.12
N ARG A 88 -8.53 0.36 11.58
CA ARG A 88 -8.39 0.65 10.14
C ARG A 88 -7.18 1.53 9.87
N VAL A 89 -6.52 1.27 8.75
CA VAL A 89 -5.52 2.13 8.13
C VAL A 89 -6.27 3.00 7.13
N THR A 90 -6.04 4.31 7.13
CA THR A 90 -6.61 5.19 6.10
C THR A 90 -5.48 5.82 5.30
N ASP A 91 -5.78 6.25 4.06
CA ASP A 91 -4.79 6.83 3.16
C ASP A 91 -4.10 8.06 3.76
N LYS A 92 -4.81 8.82 4.62
CA LYS A 92 -4.26 9.94 5.38
C LYS A 92 -3.17 9.52 6.37
N VAL A 93 -3.28 8.33 6.94
CA VAL A 93 -2.37 7.83 7.99
C VAL A 93 -1.08 7.28 7.39
N LEU A 94 -1.18 6.68 6.20
CA LEU A 94 -0.02 6.15 5.47
C LEU A 94 1.04 7.22 5.18
N LEU A 95 0.62 8.47 4.92
CA LEU A 95 1.49 9.57 4.46
C LEU A 95 2.59 9.98 5.46
N ASN A 96 2.45 9.70 6.75
CA ASN A 96 3.38 10.19 7.79
C ASN A 96 4.74 9.45 7.81
N GLN A 97 4.84 8.27 7.21
CA GLN A 97 6.05 7.43 7.24
C GLN A 97 6.73 7.28 5.88
N PHE A 98 6.21 7.95 4.85
CA PHE A 98 6.84 7.98 3.54
C PHE A 98 7.65 9.25 3.35
N VAL A 99 8.82 9.12 2.72
CA VAL A 99 9.47 10.26 2.07
C VAL A 99 8.79 10.46 0.72
N LEU A 100 8.38 11.69 0.43
CA LEU A 100 7.89 12.08 -0.88
C LEU A 100 9.04 11.89 -1.88
N ALA A 101 8.94 10.87 -2.73
CA ALA A 101 9.91 10.63 -3.79
C ALA A 101 9.75 11.63 -4.95
N SER A 102 8.61 12.30 -5.02
CA SER A 102 8.35 13.39 -5.95
C SER A 102 7.32 14.37 -5.38
N ARG A 103 7.76 15.58 -4.99
CA ARG A 103 6.95 16.79 -5.21
C ARG A 103 7.30 17.30 -6.59
N ASN A 104 6.72 16.72 -7.63
CA ASN A 104 6.63 17.42 -8.89
C ASN A 104 5.25 18.05 -8.98
N THR A 105 5.13 19.18 -8.29
CA THR A 105 4.33 20.28 -8.81
C THR A 105 4.90 20.63 -10.17
N TYR A 106 4.16 20.34 -11.23
CA TYR A 106 4.33 21.06 -12.48
C TYR A 106 3.11 21.98 -12.65
N VAL A 107 3.44 23.27 -12.57
CA VAL A 107 2.88 24.41 -13.34
C VAL A 107 2.00 24.03 -14.52
#